data_AF-A0AAD7CNH1-F1
#
_entry.id   AF-A0AAD7CNH1-F1
#
_cell.length_a   1.000
_cell.length_b   1.000
_cell.length_c   1.000
_cell.angle_alpha   90.00
_cell.angle_beta   90.00
_cell.angle_gamma   90.00
#
_symmetry.space_group_name_H-M   'P 1'
#
loop_
_entity.id
_entity.type
_entity.pdbx_description
1 polymer ?
#
loop_
_entity_poly.entity_id
_entity_poly.type
_entity_poly.pdbx_seq_one_letter_code
_entity_poly.pdbx_strand_id
1 'polypeptide(L)'
;MNILVHLKLKSTRTFPSSRVRAYTTRSNILSYAPPRVLRPHIYHQISASRLEAADNAARIAKEEFTVYADGSRYHGGVGAAARTETPLGMLVIKEHLGLSEEHLPVEGELLSITLGLRIINTMPFLTRATIFVDCQQAIREAVSGRSVHRELIARFDAELRGTRRSLRSLRIAWVPGHEGVAMNEAVDKDAKAAAEGESSTRIIISPAYYGQVQIGGRLL
;
A
#
# COMPACT_ATOMS: atom_id res chain seq x y z
N MET A 1 33.63 -16.19 -24.11
CA MET A 1 33.92 -16.77 -22.78
C MET A 1 32.60 -17.02 -22.07
N ASN A 2 32.16 -18.28 -22.06
CA ASN A 2 31.05 -18.81 -21.27
C ASN A 2 31.46 -20.24 -20.94
N ILE A 3 31.60 -20.55 -19.65
CA ILE A 3 32.03 -21.88 -19.18
C ILE A 3 30.76 -22.71 -18.95
N LEU A 4 30.59 -23.74 -19.79
CA LEU A 4 29.58 -24.78 -19.67
C LEU A 4 30.29 -26.03 -19.14
N VAL A 5 29.95 -26.49 -17.92
CA VAL A 5 30.52 -27.74 -17.36
C VAL A 5 29.52 -28.87 -17.55
N HIS A 6 29.84 -29.79 -18.48
CA HIS A 6 29.17 -31.08 -18.66
C HIS A 6 29.74 -32.10 -17.66
N LEU A 7 28.91 -32.68 -16.80
CA LEU A 7 29.26 -33.86 -16.01
C LEU A 7 28.59 -35.10 -16.62
N LYS A 8 29.44 -35.94 -17.23
CA LYS A 8 29.12 -37.27 -17.76
C LYS A 8 29.24 -38.28 -16.61
N LEU A 9 28.20 -39.08 -16.35
CA LEU A 9 28.34 -40.30 -15.55
C LEU A 9 27.91 -41.51 -16.37
N LYS A 10 28.82 -42.49 -16.43
CA LYS A 10 28.76 -43.73 -17.19
C LYS A 10 27.99 -44.82 -16.42
N SER A 11 27.24 -45.59 -17.21
CA SER A 11 27.12 -47.06 -17.21
C SER A 11 26.61 -47.81 -15.97
N THR A 12 25.48 -48.47 -16.23
CA THR A 12 24.88 -49.69 -15.65
C THR A 12 25.80 -50.70 -14.96
N ARG A 13 25.32 -51.25 -13.82
CA ARG A 13 25.47 -52.66 -13.43
C ARG A 13 24.38 -53.07 -12.43
N THR A 14 23.67 -54.14 -12.76
CA THR A 14 22.66 -54.87 -11.99
C THR A 14 23.28 -55.70 -10.87
N PHE A 15 22.61 -55.78 -9.71
CA PHE A 15 22.87 -56.77 -8.65
C PHE A 15 21.54 -57.36 -8.11
N PRO A 16 21.56 -58.60 -7.57
CA PRO A 16 20.42 -59.51 -7.54
C PRO A 16 19.55 -59.39 -6.28
N SER A 17 18.32 -59.92 -6.39
CA SER A 17 17.39 -60.10 -5.29
C SER A 17 17.93 -61.06 -4.22
N SER A 18 18.01 -60.60 -2.96
CA SER A 18 17.55 -61.39 -1.80
C SER A 18 17.73 -60.65 -0.46
N ARG A 19 16.71 -60.84 0.39
CA ARG A 19 16.61 -60.56 1.84
C ARG A 19 16.37 -59.12 2.29
N VAL A 20 15.06 -58.88 2.48
CA VAL A 20 14.44 -57.90 3.36
C VAL A 20 15.10 -57.89 4.74
N ARG A 21 15.60 -56.71 5.16
CA ARG A 21 15.66 -56.30 6.56
C ARG A 21 14.99 -54.94 6.66
N ALA A 22 13.83 -54.92 7.32
CA ALA A 22 13.09 -53.71 7.61
C ALA A 22 13.92 -52.83 8.55
N TYR A 23 14.37 -51.68 8.05
CA TYR A 23 14.76 -50.56 8.89
C TYR A 23 13.60 -49.58 8.87
N THR A 24 12.79 -49.59 9.94
CA THR A 24 11.81 -48.54 10.19
C THR A 24 12.57 -47.26 10.53
N THR A 25 12.92 -46.48 9.51
CA THR A 25 13.35 -45.10 9.73
C THR A 25 12.08 -44.26 9.81
N ARG A 26 11.71 -43.85 11.03
CA ARG A 26 10.72 -42.79 11.25
C ARG A 26 11.26 -41.53 10.56
N SER A 27 10.78 -41.27 9.35
CA SER A 27 10.94 -39.98 8.68
C SER A 27 10.18 -38.94 9.51
N ASN A 28 10.91 -38.26 10.39
CA ASN A 28 10.51 -36.96 10.92
C ASN A 28 10.46 -35.99 9.75
N ILE A 29 9.32 -35.94 9.06
CA ILE A 29 8.94 -34.80 8.26
C ILE A 29 8.67 -33.70 9.28
N LEU A 30 9.71 -32.94 9.63
CA LEU A 30 9.56 -31.62 10.21
C LEU A 30 8.69 -30.85 9.22
N SER A 31 7.42 -30.69 9.57
CA SER A 31 6.51 -29.80 8.86
C SER A 31 7.15 -28.42 8.89
N TYR A 32 7.73 -28.01 7.76
CA TYR A 32 8.12 -26.63 7.56
C TYR A 32 6.83 -25.82 7.48
N ALA A 33 6.31 -25.43 8.65
CA ALA A 33 5.31 -24.40 8.71
C ALA A 33 6.00 -23.11 8.25
N PRO A 34 5.57 -22.48 7.14
CA PRO A 34 6.15 -21.21 6.73
C PRO A 34 6.06 -20.23 7.91
N PRO A 35 7.09 -19.41 8.15
CA PRO A 35 7.09 -18.50 9.28
C PRO A 35 5.85 -17.62 9.20
N ARG A 36 5.05 -17.55 10.28
CA ARG A 36 3.86 -16.71 10.34
C ARG A 36 4.21 -15.32 9.81
N VAL A 37 3.52 -14.89 8.76
CA VAL A 37 3.60 -13.51 8.26
C VAL A 37 3.00 -12.64 9.35
N LEU A 38 3.85 -11.99 10.13
CA LEU A 38 3.41 -10.96 11.09
C LEU A 38 2.84 -9.81 10.27
N ARG A 39 1.51 -9.75 10.19
CA ARG A 39 0.80 -8.61 9.61
C ARG A 39 0.83 -7.45 10.60
N PRO A 40 0.94 -6.19 10.13
CA PRO A 40 0.74 -5.05 11.00
C PRO A 40 -0.68 -5.13 11.62
N HIS A 41 -0.81 -4.62 12.84
CA HIS A 41 -2.13 -4.38 13.42
C HIS A 41 -2.80 -3.25 12.65
N ILE A 42 -3.92 -3.54 11.99
CA ILE A 42 -4.70 -2.55 11.24
C ILE A 42 -5.90 -2.13 12.08
N TYR A 43 -6.14 -0.83 12.15
CA TYR A 43 -7.32 -0.28 12.81
C TYR A 43 -7.77 0.99 12.10
N HIS A 44 -9.05 1.30 12.23
CA HIS A 44 -9.60 2.56 11.74
C HIS A 44 -9.69 3.60 12.87
N GLN A 45 -9.65 4.87 12.50
CA GLN A 45 -10.02 5.99 13.37
C GLN A 45 -10.99 6.88 12.61
N ILE A 46 -12.25 6.89 13.04
CA ILE A 46 -13.28 7.77 12.48
C ILE A 46 -13.73 8.69 13.62
N SER A 47 -13.36 9.97 13.56
CA SER A 47 -13.71 10.98 14.56
C SER A 47 -15.21 11.26 14.56
N ALA A 48 -15.73 11.80 15.67
CA ALA A 48 -17.16 12.10 15.82
C ALA A 48 -17.60 13.32 15.00
N SER A 49 -16.67 14.21 14.66
CA SER A 49 -16.94 15.42 13.87
C SER A 49 -15.86 15.71 12.83
N ARG A 50 -16.20 16.53 11.82
CA ARG A 50 -15.27 16.99 10.78
C ARG A 50 -14.12 17.79 11.37
N LEU A 51 -14.41 18.70 12.32
CA LEU A 51 -13.41 19.50 13.01
C LEU A 51 -12.41 18.61 13.76
N GLU A 52 -12.91 17.66 14.53
CA GLU A 52 -12.06 16.71 15.26
C GLU A 52 -11.22 15.83 14.31
N ALA A 53 -11.77 15.45 13.16
CA ALA A 53 -11.01 14.72 12.13
C ALA A 53 -9.88 15.57 11.53
N ALA A 54 -10.13 16.85 11.23
CA ALA A 54 -9.09 17.77 10.76
C ALA A 54 -7.99 18.00 11.81
N ASP A 55 -8.38 18.24 13.06
CA ASP A 55 -7.43 18.43 14.18
C ASP A 55 -6.58 17.17 14.42
N ASN A 56 -7.21 15.99 14.40
CA ASN A 56 -6.49 14.73 14.50
C ASN A 56 -5.53 14.53 13.33
N ALA A 57 -5.93 14.86 12.10
CA ALA A 57 -5.06 14.75 10.94
C ALA A 57 -3.82 15.65 11.09
N ALA A 58 -4.02 16.91 11.49
CA ALA A 58 -2.93 17.86 11.72
C ALA A 58 -1.98 17.43 12.85
N ARG A 59 -2.51 16.82 13.93
CA ARG A 59 -1.68 16.29 15.02
C ARG A 59 -0.88 15.06 14.60
N ILE A 60 -1.54 14.07 14.00
CA ILE A 60 -0.92 12.81 13.57
C ILE A 60 0.17 13.08 12.52
N ALA A 61 -0.07 14.00 11.58
CA ALA A 61 0.92 14.36 10.55
C ALA A 61 2.24 14.93 11.11
N LYS A 62 2.25 15.40 12.37
CA LYS A 62 3.48 15.86 13.05
C LYS A 62 4.25 14.74 13.74
N GLU A 63 3.60 13.62 14.03
CA GLU A 63 4.13 12.57 14.91
C GLU A 63 4.47 11.27 14.15
N GLU A 64 3.83 11.04 13.01
CA GLU A 64 3.90 9.78 12.27
C GLU A 64 4.03 10.03 10.76
N PHE A 65 4.47 9.01 10.02
CA PHE A 65 4.44 9.04 8.56
C PHE A 65 2.99 8.93 8.09
N THR A 66 2.56 9.89 7.27
CA THR A 66 1.18 9.98 6.79
C THR A 66 1.10 9.94 5.28
N VAL A 67 0.08 9.28 4.75
CA VAL A 67 -0.26 9.28 3.34
C VAL A 67 -1.71 9.73 3.22
N TYR A 68 -1.99 10.65 2.31
CA TYR A 68 -3.35 11.06 1.96
C TYR A 68 -3.76 10.27 0.72
N ALA A 69 -4.97 9.75 0.73
CA ALA A 69 -5.51 8.91 -0.34
C ALA A 69 -6.95 9.31 -0.61
N ASP A 70 -7.32 9.31 -1.89
CA ASP A 70 -8.63 9.74 -2.35
C ASP A 70 -9.01 9.01 -3.65
N GLY A 71 -10.30 8.76 -3.82
CA GLY A 71 -10.91 8.21 -5.01
C GLY A 71 -11.95 9.16 -5.59
N SER A 72 -11.80 9.52 -6.87
CA SER A 72 -12.70 10.47 -7.51
C SER A 72 -13.42 9.86 -8.69
N ARG A 73 -14.73 10.12 -8.78
CA ARG A 73 -15.49 10.00 -10.02
C ARG A 73 -15.51 11.36 -10.70
N TYR A 74 -14.86 11.48 -11.85
CA TYR A 74 -14.70 12.74 -12.54
C TYR A 74 -14.69 12.55 -14.05
N HIS A 75 -15.39 13.42 -14.77
CA HIS A 75 -15.39 13.50 -16.23
C HIS A 75 -15.62 12.14 -16.95
N GLY A 76 -16.54 11.33 -16.43
CA GLY A 76 -16.91 10.03 -17.02
C GLY A 76 -15.99 8.86 -16.62
N GLY A 77 -14.95 9.10 -15.83
CA GLY A 77 -14.09 8.05 -15.28
C GLY A 77 -14.11 7.97 -13.76
N VAL A 78 -13.49 6.92 -13.25
CA VAL A 78 -13.16 6.74 -11.83
C VAL A 78 -11.66 6.53 -11.71
N GLY A 79 -11.04 7.26 -10.79
CA GLY A 79 -9.62 7.19 -10.52
C GLY A 79 -9.33 7.22 -9.03
N ALA A 80 -8.13 6.78 -8.67
CA ALA A 80 -7.63 6.78 -7.31
C ALA A 80 -6.23 7.38 -7.27
N ALA A 81 -5.92 8.07 -6.19
CA ALA A 81 -4.58 8.58 -5.94
C ALA A 81 -4.17 8.42 -4.48
N ALA A 82 -2.86 8.33 -4.27
CA ALA A 82 -2.26 8.45 -2.95
C ALA A 82 -1.02 9.34 -3.02
N ARG A 83 -0.81 10.13 -1.97
CA ARG A 83 0.19 11.20 -1.92
C ARG A 83 0.78 11.35 -0.53
N THR A 84 2.08 11.61 -0.46
CA THR A 84 2.76 11.99 0.80
C THR A 84 3.93 12.92 0.52
N GLU A 85 4.24 13.76 1.48
CA GLU A 85 5.43 14.62 1.46
C GLU A 85 6.58 13.92 2.17
N THR A 86 7.77 13.98 1.58
CA THR A 86 9.00 13.45 2.16
C THR A 86 10.09 14.53 2.09
N PRO A 87 11.21 14.38 2.83
CA PRO A 87 12.35 15.26 2.67
C PRO A 87 12.93 15.33 1.25
N LEU A 88 12.60 14.37 0.37
CA LEU A 88 13.04 14.32 -1.03
C LEU A 88 12.03 14.92 -2.01
N GLY A 89 10.87 15.36 -1.52
CA GLY A 89 9.77 15.87 -2.33
C GLY A 89 8.49 15.06 -2.20
N MET A 90 7.55 15.32 -3.11
CA MET A 90 6.22 14.70 -3.09
C MET A 90 6.25 13.33 -3.77
N LEU A 91 5.79 12.31 -3.07
CA LEU A 91 5.50 11.01 -3.66
C LEU A 91 4.04 10.93 -4.04
N VAL A 92 3.76 10.55 -5.29
CA VAL A 92 2.39 10.40 -5.81
C VAL A 92 2.28 9.07 -6.56
N ILE A 93 1.18 8.35 -6.35
CA ILE A 93 0.72 7.24 -7.18
C ILE A 93 -0.71 7.53 -7.62
N LYS A 94 -1.00 7.33 -8.90
CA LYS A 94 -2.33 7.46 -9.51
C LYS A 94 -2.68 6.19 -10.26
N GLU A 95 -3.94 5.77 -10.19
CA GLU A 95 -4.45 4.62 -10.95
C GLU A 95 -5.85 4.97 -11.49
N HIS A 96 -6.00 4.91 -12.82
CA HIS A 96 -7.29 4.99 -13.48
C HIS A 96 -7.99 3.64 -13.30
N LEU A 97 -9.14 3.64 -12.64
CA LEU A 97 -9.89 2.41 -12.39
C LEU A 97 -10.71 2.01 -13.62
N GLY A 98 -11.29 2.99 -14.32
CA GLY A 98 -12.05 2.78 -15.54
C GLY A 98 -13.17 3.79 -15.72
N LEU A 99 -14.15 3.43 -16.55
CA LEU A 99 -15.30 4.27 -16.84
C LEU A 99 -16.29 4.30 -15.67
N SER A 100 -17.00 5.41 -15.54
CA SER A 100 -17.91 5.65 -14.42
C SER A 100 -19.24 4.89 -14.52
N GLU A 101 -19.52 4.35 -15.70
CA GLU A 101 -20.61 3.42 -15.97
C GLU A 101 -20.33 2.03 -15.40
N GLU A 102 -19.05 1.69 -15.21
CA GLU A 102 -18.58 0.38 -14.74
C GLU A 102 -18.15 0.44 -13.27
N HIS A 103 -17.70 1.61 -12.81
CA HIS A 103 -17.12 1.81 -11.50
C HIS A 103 -17.83 2.85 -10.64
N LEU A 104 -17.87 2.59 -9.33
CA LEU A 104 -18.47 3.48 -8.34
C LEU A 104 -17.42 4.36 -7.65
N PRO A 105 -17.77 5.56 -7.14
CA PRO A 105 -16.83 6.40 -6.40
C PRO A 105 -16.14 5.68 -5.24
N VAL A 106 -16.88 4.87 -4.47
CA VAL A 106 -16.35 4.09 -3.35
C VAL A 106 -15.26 3.09 -3.77
N GLU A 107 -15.27 2.65 -5.03
CA GLU A 107 -14.23 1.75 -5.55
C GLU A 107 -12.91 2.49 -5.76
N GLY A 108 -12.95 3.73 -6.23
CA GLY A 108 -11.78 4.61 -6.26
C GLY A 108 -11.22 4.80 -4.85
N GLU A 109 -12.09 5.03 -3.87
CA GLU A 109 -11.70 5.24 -2.46
C GLU A 109 -11.07 4.00 -1.82
N LEU A 110 -11.56 2.81 -2.15
CA LEU A 110 -10.95 1.56 -1.70
C LEU A 110 -9.60 1.30 -2.38
N LEU A 111 -9.51 1.60 -3.68
CA LEU A 111 -8.25 1.47 -4.42
C LEU A 111 -7.19 2.45 -3.89
N SER A 112 -7.57 3.67 -3.53
CA SER A 112 -6.66 4.70 -3.02
C SER A 112 -5.95 4.25 -1.74
N ILE A 113 -6.64 3.53 -0.86
CA ILE A 113 -6.04 2.91 0.35
C ILE A 113 -4.92 1.93 -0.04
N THR A 114 -5.14 1.14 -1.09
CA THR A 114 -4.12 0.21 -1.63
C THR A 114 -2.91 0.97 -2.17
N LEU A 115 -3.13 2.08 -2.88
CA LEU A 115 -2.06 2.96 -3.36
C LEU A 115 -1.28 3.60 -2.20
N GLY A 116 -1.97 3.99 -1.13
CA GLY A 116 -1.34 4.53 0.07
C GLY A 116 -0.43 3.52 0.76
N LEU A 117 -0.87 2.26 0.82
CA LEU A 117 -0.04 1.16 1.34
C LEU A 117 1.18 0.87 0.45
N ARG A 118 1.05 1.00 -0.88
CA ARG A 118 2.20 0.88 -1.80
C ARG A 118 3.26 1.94 -1.50
N ILE A 119 2.86 3.19 -1.25
CA ILE A 119 3.78 4.25 -0.82
C ILE A 119 4.48 3.84 0.49
N ILE A 120 3.72 3.42 1.50
CA ILE A 120 4.28 2.98 2.80
C ILE A 120 5.27 1.83 2.62
N ASN A 121 4.98 0.87 1.75
CA ASN A 121 5.85 -0.28 1.49
C ASN A 121 7.20 0.12 0.87
N THR A 122 7.34 1.33 0.33
CA THR A 122 8.65 1.87 -0.14
C THR A 122 9.51 2.45 0.96
N MET A 123 8.98 2.60 2.18
CA MET A 123 9.66 3.14 3.35
C MET A 123 9.96 2.02 4.35
N PRO A 124 11.08 1.28 4.19
CA PRO A 124 11.30 0.02 4.89
C PRO A 124 11.50 0.16 6.41
N PHE A 125 11.80 1.36 6.89
CA PHE A 125 12.10 1.67 8.27
C PHE A 125 10.86 2.05 9.10
N LEU A 126 9.68 2.21 8.48
CA LEU A 126 8.49 2.60 9.20
C LEU A 126 8.01 1.49 10.14
N THR A 127 7.73 1.87 11.38
CA THR A 127 7.08 1.00 12.37
C THR A 127 5.60 1.31 12.53
N ARG A 128 5.19 2.54 12.23
CA ARG A 128 3.81 3.00 12.23
C ARG A 128 3.58 3.94 11.05
N ALA A 129 2.39 3.88 10.46
CA ALA A 129 1.97 4.81 9.42
C ALA A 129 0.46 5.03 9.50
N THR A 130 0.00 6.17 9.00
CA THR A 130 -1.42 6.51 8.85
C THR A 130 -1.75 6.78 7.39
N ILE A 131 -2.84 6.18 6.89
CA ILE A 131 -3.47 6.55 5.62
C ILE A 131 -4.72 7.37 5.96
N PHE A 132 -4.79 8.61 5.48
CA PHE A 132 -5.97 9.45 5.56
C PHE A 132 -6.84 9.27 4.32
N VAL A 133 -8.14 9.10 4.54
CA VAL A 133 -9.17 8.94 3.51
C VAL A 133 -10.42 9.70 3.98
N ASP A 134 -11.17 10.32 3.08
CA ASP A 134 -12.38 11.04 3.44
C ASP A 134 -13.68 10.23 3.32
N CYS A 135 -13.61 9.06 2.69
CA CYS A 135 -14.70 8.08 2.64
C CYS A 135 -14.70 7.10 3.83
N GLN A 136 -15.55 7.38 4.83
CA GLN A 136 -15.72 6.50 6.00
C GLN A 136 -16.16 5.06 5.64
N GLN A 137 -16.92 4.90 4.54
CA GLN A 137 -17.33 3.56 4.07
C GLN A 137 -16.12 2.75 3.63
N ALA A 138 -15.26 3.31 2.77
CA ALA A 138 -14.04 2.65 2.30
C ALA A 138 -13.12 2.26 3.46
N ILE A 139 -12.99 3.13 4.47
CA ILE A 139 -12.24 2.84 5.70
C ILE A 139 -12.78 1.59 6.40
N ARG A 140 -14.10 1.53 6.64
CA ARG A 140 -14.73 0.39 7.34
C ARG A 140 -14.59 -0.90 6.54
N GLU A 141 -14.76 -0.83 5.23
CA GLU A 141 -14.65 -1.97 4.33
C GLU A 141 -13.21 -2.51 4.26
N ALA A 142 -12.21 -1.63 4.10
CA ALA A 142 -10.80 -2.01 4.08
C ALA A 142 -10.34 -2.65 5.39
N VAL A 143 -10.71 -2.06 6.54
CA VAL A 143 -10.28 -2.57 7.85
C VAL A 143 -11.01 -3.87 8.24
N SER A 144 -12.30 -3.97 7.93
CA SER A 144 -13.06 -5.19 8.26
C SER A 144 -12.82 -6.34 7.27
N GLY A 145 -12.32 -6.05 6.07
CA GLY A 145 -12.21 -7.00 4.97
C GLY A 145 -13.57 -7.48 4.43
N ARG A 146 -14.68 -6.87 4.88
CA ARG A 146 -16.05 -7.23 4.47
C ARG A 146 -16.58 -6.14 3.54
N SER A 147 -16.63 -6.45 2.25
CA SER A 147 -17.13 -5.57 1.21
C SER A 147 -17.79 -6.38 0.09
N VAL A 148 -18.69 -5.73 -0.65
CA VAL A 148 -19.18 -6.24 -1.95
C VAL A 148 -18.09 -6.13 -3.02
N HIS A 149 -17.15 -5.19 -2.88
CA HIS A 149 -16.01 -4.94 -3.76
C HIS A 149 -14.83 -5.88 -3.44
N ARG A 150 -15.09 -7.20 -3.47
CA ARG A 150 -14.13 -8.23 -3.02
C ARG A 150 -12.78 -8.18 -3.73
N GLU A 151 -12.76 -7.80 -5.01
CA GLU A 151 -11.54 -7.68 -5.79
C GLU A 151 -10.61 -6.59 -5.24
N LEU A 152 -11.16 -5.42 -4.86
CA LEU A 152 -10.38 -4.32 -4.29
C LEU A 152 -9.85 -4.67 -2.89
N ILE A 153 -10.67 -5.35 -2.09
CA ILE A 153 -10.22 -5.88 -0.80
C ILE A 153 -9.09 -6.88 -1.01
N ALA A 154 -9.20 -7.80 -1.98
CA ALA A 154 -8.17 -8.78 -2.28
C ALA A 154 -6.85 -8.13 -2.72
N ARG A 155 -6.91 -7.03 -3.49
CA ARG A 155 -5.74 -6.21 -3.85
C ARG A 155 -5.09 -5.57 -2.64
N PHE A 156 -5.88 -4.92 -1.78
CA PHE A 156 -5.38 -4.36 -0.51
C PHE A 156 -4.71 -5.44 0.35
N ASP A 157 -5.35 -6.60 0.48
CA ASP A 157 -4.86 -7.75 1.23
C ASP A 157 -3.55 -8.33 0.63
N ALA A 158 -3.40 -8.29 -0.69
CA ALA A 158 -2.20 -8.73 -1.38
C ALA A 158 -1.02 -7.79 -1.10
N GLU A 159 -1.23 -6.47 -1.21
CA GLU A 159 -0.23 -5.47 -0.84
C GLU A 159 0.16 -5.57 0.63
N LEU A 160 -0.82 -5.82 1.51
CA LEU A 160 -0.60 -6.01 2.94
C LEU A 160 0.24 -7.26 3.28
N ARG A 161 0.08 -8.34 2.52
CA ARG A 161 0.95 -9.52 2.65
C ARG A 161 2.39 -9.22 2.25
N GLY A 162 2.59 -8.27 1.34
CA GLY A 162 3.91 -7.78 0.93
C GLY A 162 4.55 -6.81 1.91
N THR A 163 3.77 -6.29 2.87
CA THR A 163 4.26 -5.32 3.86
C THR A 163 5.35 -5.91 4.74
N ARG A 164 6.40 -5.10 4.97
CA ARG A 164 7.56 -5.52 5.77
C ARG A 164 7.18 -5.69 7.25
N ARG A 165 7.86 -6.64 7.91
CA ARG A 165 7.71 -6.92 9.35
C ARG A 165 8.06 -5.74 10.27
N SER A 166 8.77 -4.73 9.76
CA SER A 166 9.06 -3.51 10.49
C SER A 166 7.78 -2.73 10.79
N LEU A 167 6.80 -2.71 9.87
CA LEU A 167 5.53 -2.05 10.10
C LEU A 167 4.71 -2.86 11.11
N ARG A 168 4.51 -2.29 12.29
CA ARG A 168 3.79 -2.91 13.41
C ARG A 168 2.34 -2.47 13.44
N SER A 169 2.06 -1.24 13.03
CA SER A 169 0.69 -0.71 13.01
C SER A 169 0.42 0.14 11.80
N LEU A 170 -0.75 -0.08 11.19
CA LEU A 170 -1.29 0.75 10.12
C LEU A 170 -2.62 1.33 10.58
N ARG A 171 -2.71 2.66 10.67
CA ARG A 171 -3.96 3.37 10.93
C ARG A 171 -4.59 3.78 9.61
N ILE A 172 -5.89 3.54 9.44
CA ILE A 172 -6.67 4.15 8.35
C ILE A 172 -7.63 5.14 9.00
N ALA A 173 -7.35 6.43 8.84
CA ALA A 173 -8.03 7.49 9.57
C ALA A 173 -8.88 8.34 8.65
N TRP A 174 -10.04 8.76 9.17
CA TRP A 174 -10.91 9.70 8.47
C TRP A 174 -10.33 11.12 8.52
N VAL A 175 -10.28 11.77 7.38
CA VAL A 175 -10.01 13.20 7.22
C VAL A 175 -11.21 13.83 6.50
N PRO A 176 -11.66 15.04 6.83
CA PRO A 176 -12.80 15.60 6.11
C PRO A 176 -12.37 16.10 4.71
N GLY A 177 -13.12 15.69 3.69
CA GLY A 177 -12.99 16.24 2.34
C GLY A 177 -13.50 17.68 2.23
N HIS A 178 -12.86 18.50 1.40
CA HIS A 178 -13.23 19.91 1.11
C HIS A 178 -13.27 20.87 2.31
N GLU A 179 -12.46 20.63 3.36
CA GLU A 179 -12.38 21.50 4.56
C GLU A 179 -11.01 22.20 4.72
N GLY A 180 -10.29 22.47 3.63
CA GLY A 180 -9.02 23.21 3.72
C GLY A 180 -7.82 22.36 4.18
N VAL A 181 -7.96 21.04 4.30
CA VAL A 181 -6.81 20.16 4.55
C VAL A 181 -6.00 20.04 3.26
N ALA A 182 -4.96 20.87 3.14
CA ALA A 182 -4.21 21.07 1.89
C ALA A 182 -3.75 19.76 1.20
N MET A 183 -3.27 18.79 1.97
CA MET A 183 -2.84 17.49 1.41
C MET A 183 -4.00 16.63 0.92
N ASN A 184 -5.18 16.73 1.56
CA ASN A 184 -6.39 16.05 1.09
C ASN A 184 -6.88 16.66 -0.23
N GLU A 185 -6.93 17.99 -0.30
CA GLU A 185 -7.32 18.69 -1.53
C GLU A 185 -6.33 18.47 -2.68
N ALA A 186 -5.05 18.28 -2.37
CA ALA A 186 -4.05 17.96 -3.37
C ALA A 186 -4.25 16.54 -3.93
N VAL A 187 -4.57 15.55 -3.08
CA VAL A 187 -4.80 14.18 -3.55
C VAL A 187 -6.13 14.05 -4.30
N ASP A 188 -7.17 14.82 -3.98
CA ASP A 188 -8.41 14.92 -4.77
C ASP A 188 -8.12 15.32 -6.22
N LYS A 189 -7.24 16.31 -6.42
CA LYS A 189 -6.81 16.72 -7.77
C LYS A 189 -6.05 15.60 -8.47
N ASP A 190 -5.18 14.90 -7.76
CA ASP A 190 -4.44 13.75 -8.32
C ASP A 190 -5.42 12.61 -8.70
N ALA A 191 -6.47 12.37 -7.91
CA ALA A 191 -7.49 11.36 -8.17
C ALA A 191 -8.40 11.74 -9.35
N LYS A 192 -8.72 13.02 -9.52
CA LYS A 192 -9.43 13.54 -10.70
C LYS A 192 -8.61 13.37 -11.98
N ALA A 193 -7.32 13.69 -11.93
CA ALA A 193 -6.43 13.44 -13.06
C ALA A 193 -6.33 11.94 -13.39
N ALA A 194 -6.32 11.07 -12.37
CA ALA A 194 -6.40 9.63 -12.55
C ALA A 194 -7.73 9.20 -13.19
N ALA A 195 -8.86 9.81 -12.82
CA ALA A 195 -10.16 9.54 -13.41
C ALA A 195 -10.23 9.94 -14.89
N GLU A 196 -9.45 10.93 -15.32
CA GLU A 196 -9.29 11.30 -16.73
C GLU A 196 -8.26 10.43 -17.50
N GLY A 197 -7.76 9.37 -16.86
CA GLY A 197 -6.89 8.36 -17.49
C GLY A 197 -5.42 8.44 -17.10
N GLU A 198 -5.02 9.40 -16.27
CA GLU A 198 -3.61 9.58 -15.91
C GLU A 198 -3.15 8.58 -14.83
N SER A 199 -2.66 7.42 -15.28
CA SER A 199 -2.11 6.39 -14.40
C SER A 199 -0.59 6.48 -14.25
N SER A 200 -0.08 6.13 -13.08
CA SER A 200 1.35 6.06 -12.80
C SER A 200 1.82 4.61 -12.78
N THR A 201 2.78 4.24 -13.63
CA THR A 201 3.39 2.88 -13.60
C THR A 201 4.36 2.68 -12.44
N ARG A 202 4.80 3.77 -11.81
CA ARG A 202 5.74 3.82 -10.67
C ARG A 202 5.39 5.02 -9.79
N ILE A 203 5.92 5.04 -8.58
CA ILE A 203 5.85 6.24 -7.72
C ILE A 203 6.58 7.39 -8.40
N ILE A 204 5.90 8.51 -8.53
CA ILE A 204 6.45 9.74 -9.08
C ILE A 204 6.97 10.58 -7.91
N ILE A 205 8.24 10.98 -7.98
CA ILE A 205 8.82 11.98 -7.10
C ILE A 205 8.68 13.32 -7.80
N SER A 206 7.73 14.16 -7.37
CA SER A 206 7.60 15.51 -7.89
C SER A 206 8.49 16.47 -7.07
N PRO A 207 9.41 17.22 -7.72
CA PRO A 207 10.22 18.22 -7.04
C PRO A 207 9.42 19.47 -6.62
N ALA A 208 8.12 19.51 -6.95
CA ALA A 208 7.24 20.62 -6.66
C ALA A 208 6.89 20.68 -5.15
N TYR A 209 7.84 21.08 -4.29
CA TYR A 209 7.57 21.74 -3.00
C TYR A 209 8.82 22.39 -2.36
N TYR A 210 9.95 22.53 -3.07
CA TYR A 210 11.13 23.27 -2.58
C TYR A 210 11.01 24.81 -2.64
N GLY A 211 9.83 25.34 -2.96
CA GLY A 211 9.65 26.74 -3.39
C GLY A 211 9.28 27.79 -2.32
N GLN A 212 9.07 27.45 -1.04
CA GLN A 212 8.69 28.44 -0.02
C GLN A 212 9.27 28.15 1.37
N VAL A 213 10.60 28.01 1.47
CA VAL A 213 11.32 28.39 2.70
C VAL A 213 12.35 29.41 2.30
N GLN A 214 11.99 30.69 2.46
CA GLN A 214 12.94 31.78 2.38
C GLN A 214 13.86 31.64 3.59
N ILE A 215 15.01 30.99 3.41
CA ILE A 215 16.10 31.05 4.39
C ILE A 215 16.61 32.50 4.35
N GLY A 216 16.02 33.33 5.21
CA GLY A 216 16.61 34.60 5.58
C GLY A 216 17.96 34.35 6.22
N GLY A 217 19.02 34.95 5.68
CA GLY A 217 20.33 34.90 6.33
C GLY A 217 21.50 35.28 5.46
N ARG A 218 21.67 36.59 5.24
CA ARG A 218 22.94 37.33 5.15
C ARG A 218 24.10 36.68 4.36
N LEU A 219 24.40 37.27 3.20
CA LEU A 219 25.77 37.27 2.68
C LEU A 219 26.68 38.08 3.61
N LEU A 220 27.75 37.45 4.07
CA LEU A 220 29.07 38.07 4.22
C LEU A 220 30.00 37.35 3.25
#